data_AF-V8N6I8-F1
#
_entry.id   AF-V8N6I8-F1
#
_cell.length_a   1.000
_cell.length_b   1.000
_cell.length_c   1.000
_cell.angle_alpha   90.00
_cell.angle_beta   90.00
_cell.angle_gamma   90.00
#
_symmetry.space_group_name_H-M   'P 1'
#
loop_
_entity.id
_entity.type
_entity.pdbx_description
1 polymer ?
#
loop_
_entity_poly.entity_id
_entity_poly.type
_entity_poly.pdbx_seq_one_letter_code
_entity_poly.pdbx_strand_id
1 'polypeptide(L)'
;MGEREKRNPSQHGYPTLQRVHVPSSEWDSFLMKGLNAGQKRYFYSIVSIYDSWGQREALCHRYMSSLQRQNVLGEWLITKQQVRYYASFVKDSKSSRRSKRGRTSPSKAEGRRAQLHSCN
;
A
#
# COMPACT_ATOMS: atom_id res chain seq x y z
N MET A 1 -17.12 39.69 41.70
CA MET A 1 -15.75 39.19 41.45
C MET A 1 -15.89 37.78 40.90
N GLY A 2 -15.61 37.59 39.61
CA GLY A 2 -16.16 36.51 38.76
C GLY A 2 -15.66 35.11 39.08
N GLU A 3 -16.60 34.19 39.23
CA GLU A 3 -16.38 32.76 39.37
C GLU A 3 -15.78 32.20 38.07
N ARG A 4 -14.65 31.49 38.17
CA ARG A 4 -14.03 30.80 37.04
C ARG A 4 -14.78 29.49 36.78
N GLU A 5 -15.78 29.57 35.91
CA GLU A 5 -16.47 28.39 35.39
C GLU A 5 -15.47 27.52 34.61
N LYS A 6 -15.12 26.35 35.16
CA LYS A 6 -14.23 25.37 34.52
C LYS A 6 -14.97 24.79 33.31
N ARG A 7 -14.57 25.21 32.10
CA ARG A 7 -15.04 24.61 30.85
C ARG A 7 -14.67 23.12 30.86
N ASN A 8 -15.68 22.26 30.99
CA ASN A 8 -15.52 20.83 30.71
C ASN A 8 -15.13 20.69 29.23
N PRO A 9 -14.02 20.00 28.89
CA PRO A 9 -13.74 19.67 27.50
C PRO A 9 -14.90 18.80 27.02
N SER A 10 -15.68 19.31 26.08
CA SER A 10 -16.79 18.58 25.48
C SER A 10 -16.27 17.24 24.97
N GLN A 11 -16.95 16.16 25.31
CA GLN A 11 -16.79 14.83 24.71
C GLN A 11 -17.31 14.82 23.26
N HIS A 12 -16.98 15.85 22.49
CA HIS A 12 -17.16 15.81 21.04
C HIS A 12 -16.10 14.87 20.50
N GLY A 13 -16.53 13.67 20.11
CA GLY A 13 -15.73 12.70 19.39
C GLY A 13 -15.37 13.26 18.02
N TYR A 14 -14.38 14.13 17.97
CA TYR A 14 -13.78 14.54 16.70
C TYR A 14 -13.27 13.27 16.00
N PRO A 15 -13.53 13.10 14.70
CA PRO A 15 -12.95 11.99 13.97
C PRO A 15 -11.44 12.05 14.16
N THR A 16 -10.88 11.00 14.76
CA THR A 16 -9.44 10.90 14.95
C THR A 16 -8.83 10.84 13.56
N LEU A 17 -8.25 11.95 13.11
CA LEU A 17 -7.55 12.00 11.83
C LEU A 17 -6.42 10.99 11.89
N GLN A 18 -6.54 9.93 11.10
CA GLN A 18 -5.49 8.93 10.99
C GLN A 18 -4.21 9.64 10.56
N ARG A 19 -3.16 9.53 11.36
CA ARG A 19 -1.86 10.09 11.03
C ARG A 19 -1.37 9.44 9.74
N VAL A 20 -1.08 10.25 8.74
CA VAL A 20 -0.49 9.79 7.47
C VAL A 20 0.80 9.03 7.79
N HIS A 21 0.78 7.74 7.49
CA HIS A 21 1.91 6.85 7.69
C HIS A 21 2.73 6.78 6.40
N VAL A 22 3.98 7.26 6.45
CA VAL A 22 4.92 7.18 5.34
C VAL A 22 5.68 5.86 5.47
N PRO A 23 5.61 4.94 4.49
CA PRO A 23 6.36 3.69 4.51
C PRO A 23 7.87 3.93 4.57
N SER A 24 8.61 3.14 5.34
CA SER A 24 10.08 3.27 5.50
C SER A 24 10.85 3.29 4.18
N SER A 25 10.35 2.61 3.14
CA SER A 25 10.94 2.62 1.79
C SER A 25 10.89 3.98 1.09
N GLU A 26 9.95 4.86 1.48
CA GLU A 26 9.77 6.19 0.89
C GLU A 26 10.59 7.25 1.63
N TRP A 27 10.95 7.01 2.90
CA TRP A 27 11.66 7.99 3.75
C TRP A 27 12.99 8.45 3.19
N ASP A 28 13.70 7.57 2.48
CA ASP A 28 15.04 7.80 1.92
C ASP A 28 15.01 7.98 0.40
N SER A 29 13.84 8.20 -0.19
CA SER A 29 13.77 8.55 -1.60
C SER A 29 14.51 9.87 -1.87
N PHE A 30 15.05 10.02 -3.08
CA PHE A 30 15.78 11.22 -3.49
C PHE A 30 14.97 12.51 -3.26
N LEU A 31 13.64 12.45 -3.47
CA LEU A 31 12.71 13.56 -3.28
C LEU A 31 12.44 13.90 -1.80
N MET A 32 12.67 12.94 -0.89
CA MET A 32 12.45 13.10 0.55
C MET A 32 13.73 13.49 1.30
N LYS A 33 14.90 13.44 0.65
CA LYS A 33 16.20 13.69 1.28
C LYS A 33 16.29 15.14 1.79
N GLY A 34 16.78 15.31 3.02
CA GLY A 34 16.93 16.63 3.65
C GLY A 34 15.64 17.22 4.24
N LEU A 35 14.49 16.54 4.10
CA LEU A 35 13.23 16.98 4.69
C LEU A 35 13.06 16.48 6.12
N ASN A 36 12.45 17.31 6.97
CA ASN A 36 12.10 16.97 8.33
C ASN A 36 10.91 15.98 8.35
N ALA A 37 10.71 15.27 9.47
CA ALA A 37 9.66 14.26 9.58
C ALA A 37 8.24 14.77 9.26
N GLY A 38 7.94 16.03 9.59
CA GLY A 38 6.67 16.68 9.24
C GLY A 38 6.55 17.00 7.76
N GLN A 39 7.61 17.54 7.14
CA GLN A 39 7.66 17.84 5.70
C GLN A 39 7.54 16.56 4.87
N LYS A 40 8.21 15.48 5.29
CA LYS A 40 8.08 14.16 4.65
C LYS A 40 6.64 13.67 4.65
N ARG A 41 5.95 13.74 5.79
CA ARG A 41 4.52 13.38 5.89
C ARG A 41 3.63 14.23 5.00
N TYR A 42 3.84 15.55 5.01
CA TYR A 42 3.06 16.49 4.20
C TYR A 42 3.23 16.21 2.70
N PHE A 43 4.49 16.10 2.24
CA PHE A 43 4.78 15.84 0.84
C PHE A 43 4.28 14.46 0.41
N TYR A 44 4.49 13.41 1.21
CA TYR A 44 3.95 12.08 0.92
C TYR A 44 2.42 12.10 0.81
N SER A 45 1.73 12.84 1.68
CA SER A 45 0.27 12.98 1.61
C SER A 45 -0.17 13.57 0.27
N ILE A 46 0.51 14.60 -0.24
CA ILE A 46 0.18 15.20 -1.54
C ILE A 46 0.46 14.22 -2.67
N VAL A 47 1.65 13.63 -2.70
CA VAL A 47 2.05 12.67 -3.74
C VAL A 47 1.12 11.46 -3.77
N SER A 48 0.65 11.00 -2.60
CA SER A 48 -0.27 9.86 -2.49
C SER A 48 -1.63 10.12 -3.14
N ILE A 49 -2.11 11.37 -3.21
CA ILE A 49 -3.36 11.73 -3.90
C ILE A 49 -3.23 11.49 -5.41
N TYR A 50 -2.04 11.73 -5.96
CA TYR A 50 -1.73 11.46 -7.35
C TYR A 50 -1.32 9.99 -7.59
N ASP A 51 -1.19 9.17 -6.55
CA ASP A 51 -0.93 7.74 -6.70
C ASP A 51 -2.18 7.02 -7.19
N SER A 52 -2.35 6.99 -8.51
CA SER A 52 -3.41 6.26 -9.21
C SER A 52 -3.30 4.73 -9.07
N TRP A 53 -2.32 4.20 -8.32
CA TRP A 53 -2.13 2.76 -8.17
C TRP A 53 -3.39 2.05 -7.65
N GLY A 54 -3.98 2.53 -6.54
CA GLY A 54 -5.17 1.91 -5.96
C GLY A 54 -6.36 1.93 -6.91
N GLN A 55 -6.57 3.05 -7.61
CA GLN A 55 -7.62 3.20 -8.60
C GLN A 55 -7.41 2.27 -9.80
N ARG A 56 -6.17 2.18 -10.31
CA ARG A 56 -5.80 1.26 -11.39
C ARG A 56 -6.03 -0.19 -10.98
N GLU A 57 -5.67 -0.57 -9.75
CA GLU A 57 -5.90 -1.92 -9.24
C GLU A 57 -7.39 -2.26 -9.19
N ALA A 58 -8.22 -1.35 -8.65
CA ALA A 58 -9.67 -1.51 -8.64
C ALA A 58 -10.25 -1.65 -10.06
N LEU A 59 -9.78 -0.86 -11.02
CA LEU A 59 -10.18 -0.96 -12.43
C LEU A 59 -9.78 -2.31 -13.04
N CYS A 60 -8.54 -2.78 -12.79
CA CYS A 60 -8.10 -4.09 -13.25
C CYS A 60 -8.97 -5.21 -12.68
N HIS A 61 -9.30 -5.17 -11.39
CA HIS A 61 -10.18 -6.16 -10.75
C HIS A 61 -11.59 -6.14 -11.36
N ARG A 62 -12.16 -4.96 -11.55
CA ARG A 62 -13.48 -4.80 -12.18
C ARG A 62 -13.46 -5.34 -13.61
N TYR A 63 -12.42 -5.02 -14.38
CA TYR A 63 -12.26 -5.50 -15.76
C TYR A 63 -12.16 -7.03 -15.82
N MET A 64 -11.34 -7.66 -14.97
CA MET A 64 -11.25 -9.13 -14.89
C MET A 64 -12.59 -9.77 -14.53
N SER A 65 -13.31 -9.20 -13.56
CA SER A 65 -14.61 -9.70 -13.14
C SER A 65 -15.64 -9.59 -14.27
N SER A 66 -15.60 -8.51 -15.04
CA SER A 66 -16.46 -8.34 -16.23
C SER A 66 -16.12 -9.34 -17.33
N LEU A 67 -14.84 -9.59 -17.63
CA LEU A 67 -14.44 -10.62 -18.60
C LEU A 67 -14.88 -12.02 -18.19
N GLN A 68 -14.76 -12.35 -16.90
CA GLN A 68 -15.21 -13.65 -16.38
C GLN A 68 -16.73 -13.80 -16.52
N ARG A 69 -17.50 -12.75 -16.19
CA ARG A 69 -18.96 -12.75 -16.37
C ARG A 69 -19.35 -12.93 -17.83
N GLN A 70 -18.73 -12.19 -18.76
CA GLN A 70 -19.00 -12.31 -20.20
C GLN A 70 -18.72 -13.72 -20.74
N ASN A 71 -17.68 -14.38 -20.25
CA ASN A 71 -17.35 -15.75 -20.64
C ASN A 71 -18.32 -16.80 -20.09
N VAL A 72 -18.86 -16.61 -18.87
CA VAL A 72 -19.81 -17.55 -18.25
C VAL A 72 -21.22 -17.38 -18.82
N LEU A 73 -21.65 -16.14 -19.08
CA LEU A 73 -23.00 -15.84 -19.55
C LEU A 73 -23.23 -16.26 -21.00
N GLY A 74 -22.21 -16.71 -21.72
CA GLY A 74 -22.34 -17.16 -23.10
C GLY A 74 -22.78 -16.05 -24.06
N GLU A 75 -22.85 -14.80 -23.59
CA GLU A 75 -23.07 -13.64 -24.43
C GLU A 75 -21.85 -13.47 -25.33
N TRP A 76 -22.07 -13.87 -26.58
CA TRP A 76 -21.29 -13.87 -27.81
C TRP A 76 -20.31 -12.69 -28.04
N LEU A 77 -19.46 -12.33 -27.08
CA LEU A 77 -18.52 -11.21 -27.22
C LEU A 77 -17.06 -11.62 -27.02
N ILE A 78 -16.74 -12.63 -26.19
CA ILE A 78 -15.34 -12.96 -25.86
C ILE A 78 -15.12 -14.47 -25.69
N THR A 79 -14.12 -15.00 -26.41
CA THR A 79 -13.69 -16.41 -26.33
C THR A 79 -12.81 -16.68 -25.10
N LYS A 80 -12.83 -17.91 -24.55
CA LYS A 80 -11.96 -18.35 -23.43
C LYS A 80 -10.48 -18.00 -23.63
N GLN A 81 -9.98 -18.07 -24.86
CA GLN A 81 -8.60 -17.72 -25.21
C GLN A 81 -8.31 -16.23 -25.11
N GLN A 82 -9.27 -15.37 -25.48
CA GLN A 82 -9.18 -13.92 -25.30
C GLN A 82 -9.20 -13.54 -23.82
N VAL A 83 -10.05 -14.18 -23.00
CA VAL A 83 -10.03 -13.98 -21.54
C VAL A 83 -8.65 -14.28 -20.96
N ARG A 84 -8.03 -15.40 -21.37
CA ARG A 84 -6.68 -15.78 -20.92
C ARG A 84 -5.63 -14.76 -21.35
N TYR A 85 -5.69 -14.30 -22.59
CA TYR A 85 -4.79 -13.28 -23.13
C TYR A 85 -4.88 -11.95 -22.37
N TYR A 86 -6.09 -11.45 -22.11
CA TYR A 86 -6.28 -10.20 -21.36
C TYR A 86 -5.90 -10.36 -19.88
N ALA A 87 -6.15 -11.52 -19.28
CA ALA A 87 -5.73 -11.81 -17.92
C ALA A 87 -4.20 -11.85 -17.78
N SER A 88 -3.48 -12.45 -18.74
CA SER A 88 -2.01 -12.41 -18.75
C SER A 88 -1.50 -11.00 -18.97
N PHE A 89 -2.05 -10.24 -19.92
CA PHE A 89 -1.67 -8.85 -20.18
C PHE A 89 -1.81 -7.97 -18.93
N VAL A 90 -2.92 -8.11 -18.20
CA VAL A 90 -3.16 -7.35 -16.96
C VAL A 90 -2.19 -7.79 -15.86
N LYS A 91 -1.90 -9.09 -15.74
CA LYS A 91 -0.94 -9.64 -14.76
C LYS A 91 0.49 -9.15 -15.04
N ASP A 92 0.90 -9.12 -16.30
CA ASP A 92 2.23 -8.66 -16.72
C ASP A 92 2.37 -7.14 -16.54
N SER A 93 1.28 -6.39 -16.71
CA SER A 93 1.26 -4.96 -16.40
C SER A 93 1.46 -4.65 -14.91
N LYS A 94 1.16 -5.61 -14.01
CA LYS A 94 1.40 -5.48 -12.57
C LYS A 94 2.85 -5.83 -12.18
N SER A 95 3.50 -6.77 -12.88
CA SER A 95 4.86 -7.24 -12.53
C SER A 95 5.94 -6.19 -12.82
N SER A 96 5.82 -5.42 -13.90
CA SER A 96 6.80 -4.38 -14.26
C SER A 96 6.92 -3.24 -13.23
N ARG A 97 5.86 -2.97 -12.45
CA ARG A 97 5.84 -1.93 -11.43
C ARG A 97 6.16 -2.44 -10.03
N ARG A 98 5.81 -3.69 -9.71
CA ARG A 98 6.20 -4.30 -8.43
C ARG A 98 7.72 -4.46 -8.32
N SER A 99 8.41 -4.72 -9.44
CA SER A 99 9.87 -4.71 -9.52
C SER A 99 10.51 -3.34 -9.23
N LYS A 100 9.77 -2.23 -9.37
CA LYS A 100 10.26 -0.88 -9.05
C LYS A 100 10.02 -0.45 -7.60
N ARG A 101 8.99 -0.99 -6.92
CA ARG A 101 8.66 -0.66 -5.52
C ARG A 101 9.06 -1.73 -4.49
N GLY A 102 9.45 -2.93 -4.93
CA GLY A 102 9.72 -4.08 -4.05
C GLY A 102 11.03 -4.78 -4.38
N ARG A 103 12.16 -4.18 -3.99
CA ARG A 103 13.42 -4.91 -3.76
C ARG A 103 14.10 -4.39 -2.50
N THR A 104 13.51 -4.72 -1.37
CA THR A 104 14.26 -5.00 -0.14
C THR A 104 13.63 -6.24 0.48
N SER A 105 14.12 -7.40 0.06
CA SER A 105 13.92 -8.64 0.82
C SER A 105 14.56 -8.44 2.21
N PRO A 106 13.94 -8.90 3.30
CA PRO A 106 14.60 -8.90 4.59
C PRO A 106 15.81 -9.83 4.51
N SER A 107 17.00 -9.29 4.78
CA SER A 107 18.23 -10.06 4.93
C SER A 107 18.01 -11.16 5.97
N LYS A 108 18.45 -12.38 5.64
CA LYS A 108 18.44 -13.55 6.52
C LYS A 108 18.99 -13.18 7.90
N ALA A 109 18.17 -13.35 8.94
CA ALA A 109 18.69 -13.63 10.27
C ALA A 109 19.33 -15.02 10.22
N GLU A 110 20.65 -15.05 10.05
CA GLU A 110 21.44 -16.28 10.09
C GLU A 110 21.84 -16.56 11.54
N GLY A 111 20.96 -17.28 12.24
CA GLY A 111 21.31 -17.91 13.51
C GLY A 111 22.11 -19.18 13.28
N ARG A 112 23.34 -19.24 13.80
CA ARG A 112 24.11 -20.42 14.27
C ARG A 112 25.12 -19.87 15.30
N ARG A 113 25.43 -20.46 16.45
CA ARG A 113 25.28 -21.83 16.96
C ARG A 113 25.54 -21.80 18.47
N ALA A 114 24.75 -22.54 19.24
CA ALA A 114 25.12 -23.01 20.58
C ALA A 114 26.08 -24.20 20.47
N GLN A 115 27.10 -24.28 21.33
CA GLN A 115 27.68 -25.51 21.93
C GLN A 115 28.33 -25.07 23.26
N LEU A 116 27.75 -25.38 24.41
CA LEU A 116 27.97 -26.60 25.21
C LEU A 116 29.45 -26.79 25.59
N HIS A 117 29.78 -26.47 26.85
CA HIS A 117 30.73 -27.24 27.64
C HIS A 117 30.21 -27.29 29.08
N SER A 118 29.70 -28.46 29.44
CA SER A 118 29.54 -28.93 30.82
C SER A 118 30.40 -30.19 30.89
N CYS A 119 31.28 -30.29 31.89
CA CYS A 119 31.70 -31.54 32.52
C CYS A 119 32.54 -31.23 33.77
N ASN A 120 32.04 -31.77 34.89
CA ASN A 120 32.62 -32.04 36.21
C ASN A 120 33.05 -30.86 37.10
#